data_AF-A0A8D0BRU5-F1
#
_entry.id   AF-A0A8D0BRU5-F1
#
_cell.length_a   1.000
_cell.length_b   1.000
_cell.length_c   1.000
_cell.angle_alpha   90.00
_cell.angle_beta   90.00
_cell.angle_gamma   90.00
#
_symmetry.space_group_name_H-M   'P 1'
#
loop_
_entity.id
_entity.type
_entity.pdbx_description
1 polymer ?
#
loop_
_entity_poly.entity_id
_entity_poly.type
_entity_poly.pdbx_seq_one_letter_code
_entity_poly.pdbx_strand_id
1 'polypeptide(L)'
;ISPQTPEEQFLYQSQQQNQQEIIPAPTPGRPLAATTPLFPPDCQEEQYPCTRLYSVHKPCKQCLNEICFYSLRRVYVINKEICVRTVCAHEELLRADLCRDKFSKCGIMATSGLCQSVATSCARSCGSC
;
A
#
# COMPACT_ATOMS: atom_id res chain seq x y z
N ILE A 1 2.18 -5.10 -37.79
CA ILE A 1 2.48 -4.40 -36.52
C ILE A 1 3.12 -3.08 -36.91
N SER A 2 2.33 -2.02 -37.00
CA SER A 2 2.86 -0.68 -37.28
C SER A 2 3.44 -0.11 -35.98
N PRO A 3 4.60 0.56 -36.00
CA PRO A 3 5.12 1.23 -34.83
C PRO A 3 4.20 2.40 -34.49
N GLN A 4 3.51 2.33 -33.35
CA GLN A 4 2.76 3.47 -32.83
C GLN A 4 3.71 4.65 -32.67
N THR A 5 3.26 5.82 -33.13
CA THR A 5 4.05 7.04 -33.00
C THR A 5 4.11 7.47 -31.52
N PRO A 6 5.20 8.12 -31.06
CA PRO A 6 5.35 8.53 -29.66
C PRO A 6 4.21 9.44 -29.17
N GLU A 7 3.54 10.15 -30.09
CA GLU A 7 2.40 11.02 -29.81
C GLU A 7 1.11 10.24 -29.47
N GLU A 8 0.88 9.06 -30.05
CA GLU A 8 -0.28 8.22 -29.71
C GLU A 8 -0.15 7.59 -28.32
N GLN A 9 1.06 7.14 -27.94
CA GLN A 9 1.33 6.68 -26.56
C GLN A 9 1.15 7.81 -25.54
N PHE A 10 1.51 9.04 -25.93
CA PHE A 10 1.34 10.23 -25.09
C PHE A 10 -0.14 10.56 -24.85
N LEU A 11 -0.98 10.49 -25.89
CA LEU A 11 -2.42 10.71 -25.77
C LEU A 11 -3.06 9.65 -24.86
N TYR A 12 -2.67 8.39 -25.02
CA TYR A 12 -3.20 7.28 -24.22
C TYR A 12 -2.86 7.41 -22.72
N GLN A 13 -1.66 7.90 -22.40
CA GLN A 13 -1.25 8.13 -21.02
C GLN A 13 -1.91 9.38 -20.41
N SER A 14 -2.20 10.41 -21.21
CA SER A 14 -2.95 11.59 -20.77
C SER A 14 -4.42 11.26 -20.46
N GLN A 15 -5.05 10.35 -21.20
CA GLN A 15 -6.42 9.91 -20.93
C GLN A 15 -6.54 9.15 -19.60
N GLN A 16 -5.51 8.42 -19.17
CA GLN A 16 -5.49 7.79 -17.85
C GLN A 16 -5.45 8.81 -16.69
N GLN A 17 -4.96 10.03 -16.91
CA GLN A 17 -4.91 11.08 -15.88
C GLN A 17 -6.25 11.81 -15.69
N ASN A 18 -7.17 11.78 -16.66
CA ASN A 18 -8.42 12.57 -16.59
C ASN A 18 -9.57 11.85 -15.85
N GLN A 19 -9.47 10.53 -15.61
CA GLN A 19 -10.49 9.77 -14.86
C GLN A 19 -10.39 9.89 -13.32
N GLN A 20 -9.81 10.96 -12.79
CA GLN A 20 -10.01 11.31 -11.38
C GLN A 20 -11.36 11.98 -11.22
N GLU A 21 -12.40 11.16 -11.17
CA GLU A 21 -13.72 11.55 -10.68
C GLU A 21 -13.54 12.14 -9.27
N ILE A 22 -13.89 13.41 -9.11
CA ILE A 22 -13.85 14.14 -7.85
C ILE A 22 -14.96 13.55 -6.98
N ILE A 23 -14.59 12.67 -6.06
CA ILE A 23 -15.53 12.09 -5.09
C ILE A 23 -16.01 13.24 -4.17
N PRO A 24 -17.33 13.50 -4.05
CA PRO A 24 -17.83 14.49 -3.11
C PRO A 24 -17.52 14.07 -1.68
N ALA A 25 -17.32 15.05 -0.79
CA ALA A 25 -17.11 14.83 0.64
C ALA A 25 -18.18 13.89 1.25
N PRO A 26 -17.82 13.02 2.21
CA PRO A 26 -18.79 12.12 2.83
C PRO A 26 -19.81 12.96 3.62
N THR A 27 -21.08 12.76 3.29
CA THR A 27 -22.20 13.38 4.02
C THR A 27 -22.28 12.75 5.42
N PRO A 28 -22.35 13.53 6.51
CA PRO A 28 -22.53 12.97 7.84
C PRO A 28 -23.96 12.46 8.01
N GLY A 29 -24.08 11.17 8.33
CA GLY A 29 -25.23 10.61 9.04
C GLY A 29 -26.47 10.30 8.18
N ARG A 30 -26.61 9.02 7.83
CA ARG A 30 -27.93 8.41 7.69
C ARG A 30 -27.93 7.09 8.46
N PRO A 31 -28.78 6.90 9.49
CA PRO A 31 -28.88 5.63 10.18
C PRO A 31 -29.65 4.68 9.27
N LEU A 32 -28.94 3.73 8.66
CA LEU A 32 -29.57 2.64 7.93
C LEU A 32 -29.92 1.53 8.94
N ALA A 33 -31.16 1.09 8.83
CA ALA A 33 -31.84 0.13 9.68
C ALA A 33 -31.02 -1.11 10.06
N ALA A 34 -31.29 -1.58 11.28
CA ALA A 34 -30.79 -2.81 11.88
C ALA A 34 -30.74 -3.97 10.87
N THR A 35 -29.53 -4.41 10.55
CA THR A 35 -29.24 -5.72 9.98
C THR A 35 -28.13 -6.30 10.85
N THR A 36 -28.40 -7.48 11.42
CA THR A 36 -27.53 -8.40 12.17
C THR A 36 -26.03 -8.08 12.10
N PRO A 37 -25.28 -8.00 13.22
CA PRO A 37 -23.86 -7.67 13.16
C PRO A 37 -23.12 -8.79 12.43
N LEU A 38 -22.72 -8.53 11.19
CA LEU A 38 -21.81 -9.39 10.41
C LEU A 38 -20.37 -9.33 10.96
N PHE A 39 -20.14 -8.57 12.03
CA PHE A 39 -18.87 -8.46 12.73
C PHE A 39 -18.97 -9.14 14.12
N PRO A 40 -17.94 -9.90 14.53
CA PRO A 40 -17.81 -10.33 15.92
C PRO A 40 -17.92 -9.11 16.84
N PRO A 41 -18.56 -9.21 18.01
CA PRO A 41 -18.85 -8.07 18.90
C PRO A 41 -17.61 -7.29 19.39
N ASP A 42 -16.41 -7.80 19.08
CA ASP A 42 -15.13 -7.30 19.54
C ASP A 42 -14.21 -6.77 18.42
N CYS A 43 -14.71 -6.66 17.17
CA CYS A 43 -13.96 -6.17 16.03
C CYS A 43 -14.64 -4.95 15.39
N GLN A 44 -13.94 -3.84 15.25
CA GLN A 44 -14.41 -2.62 14.60
C GLN A 44 -13.51 -2.23 13.42
N GLU A 45 -14.09 -1.73 12.34
CA GLU A 45 -13.32 -1.19 11.21
C GLU A 45 -12.85 0.23 11.51
N GLU A 46 -11.54 0.46 11.48
CA GLU A 46 -10.92 1.76 11.68
C GLU A 46 -10.29 2.25 10.37
N GLN A 47 -10.63 3.49 9.99
CA GLN A 47 -10.05 4.18 8.86
C GLN A 47 -8.71 4.80 9.25
N TYR A 48 -7.67 4.62 8.43
CA TYR A 48 -6.36 5.24 8.65
C TYR A 48 -5.77 5.80 7.35
N PRO A 49 -5.06 6.93 7.42
CA PRO A 49 -4.40 7.49 6.25
C PRO A 49 -3.27 6.56 5.81
N CYS A 50 -3.35 6.07 4.57
CA CYS A 50 -2.30 5.29 3.95
C CYS A 50 -1.83 5.97 2.67
N THR A 51 -0.57 5.74 2.33
CA THR A 51 0.04 6.33 1.14
C THR A 51 0.38 5.22 0.16
N ARG A 52 -0.28 5.20 -0.99
CA ARG A 52 0.13 4.33 -2.09
C ARG A 52 1.14 5.05 -2.96
N LEU A 53 2.30 4.41 -3.10
CA LEU A 53 3.40 4.93 -3.89
C LEU A 53 3.27 4.42 -5.33
N TYR A 54 3.04 5.34 -6.26
CA TYR A 54 3.02 5.02 -7.70
C TYR A 54 4.31 5.51 -8.34
N SER A 55 5.03 4.60 -9.00
CA SER A 55 6.18 4.94 -9.83
C SER A 55 5.69 5.27 -11.23
N VAL A 56 5.58 6.56 -11.55
CA VAL A 56 5.12 7.02 -12.87
C VAL A 56 6.30 7.57 -13.68
N HIS A 57 6.26 7.40 -15.00
CA HIS A 57 7.26 7.99 -15.90
C HIS A 57 6.74 9.34 -16.37
N LYS A 58 7.46 10.42 -16.04
CA LYS A 58 7.19 11.77 -16.51
C LYS A 58 8.06 12.07 -17.74
N PRO A 59 7.48 12.32 -18.91
CA PRO A 59 8.21 12.80 -20.07
C PRO A 59 8.82 14.18 -19.80
N CYS A 60 10.08 14.34 -20.18
CA CYS A 60 10.82 15.60 -20.14
C CYS A 60 11.34 15.88 -21.55
N LYS A 61 10.96 17.03 -22.11
CA LYS A 61 11.47 17.54 -23.38
C LYS A 61 12.49 18.64 -23.07
N GLN A 62 13.71 18.49 -23.58
CA GLN A 62 14.76 19.50 -23.49
C GLN A 62 15.18 19.87 -24.90
N CYS A 63 14.99 21.13 -25.30
CA CYS A 63 15.37 21.60 -26.63
C CYS A 63 16.56 22.55 -26.54
N LEU A 64 17.48 22.41 -27.49
CA LEU A 64 18.54 23.36 -27.76
C LEU A 64 18.40 23.76 -29.23
N ASN A 65 17.91 24.98 -29.47
CA ASN A 65 17.56 25.47 -30.80
C ASN A 65 16.48 24.56 -31.46
N GLU A 66 16.76 24.03 -32.65
CA GLU A 66 15.88 23.15 -33.45
C GLU A 66 15.96 21.67 -33.01
N ILE A 67 16.90 21.31 -32.13
CA ILE A 67 17.12 19.92 -31.71
C ILE A 67 16.47 19.71 -30.33
N CYS A 68 15.55 18.74 -30.24
CA CYS A 68 14.89 18.38 -28.99
C CYS A 68 15.21 16.94 -28.58
N PHE A 69 15.58 16.78 -27.32
CA PHE A 69 15.78 15.50 -26.67
C PHE A 69 14.59 15.18 -25.77
N TYR A 70 14.06 13.97 -25.91
CA TYR A 70 13.00 13.44 -25.07
C TYR A 70 13.58 12.42 -24.10
N SER A 71 13.32 12.59 -22.82
CA SER A 71 13.72 11.65 -21.78
C SER A 71 12.53 11.29 -20.90
N LEU A 72 12.60 10.13 -20.24
CA LEU A 72 11.61 9.69 -19.28
C LEU A 72 12.23 9.73 -17.88
N ARG A 73 11.70 10.57 -17.00
CA ARG A 73 12.12 10.62 -15.61
C ARG A 73 11.13 9.83 -14.76
N ARG A 74 11.61 8.86 -13.99
CA ARG A 74 10.78 8.18 -12.98
C ARG A 74 10.50 9.15 -11.83
N VAL A 75 9.23 9.36 -11.52
CA VAL A 75 8.78 10.16 -10.38
C VAL A 75 7.83 9.34 -9.53
N TYR A 76 7.88 9.57 -8.21
CA TYR A 76 7.04 8.86 -7.25
C TYR A 76 5.89 9.76 -6.84
N VAL A 77 4.67 9.34 -7.15
CA VAL A 77 3.45 10.02 -6.76
C VAL A 77 2.89 9.30 -5.55
N ILE A 78 2.68 10.04 -4.47
CA ILE A 78 2.04 9.54 -3.26
C ILE A 78 0.55 9.87 -3.39
N ASN A 79 -0.30 8.85 -3.48
CA ASN A 79 -1.74 9.05 -3.30
C ASN A 79 -2.05 8.90 -1.81
N LYS A 80 -2.67 9.93 -1.22
CA LYS A 80 -3.17 9.87 0.15
C LYS A 80 -4.56 9.26 0.09
N GLU A 81 -4.66 7.98 0.42
CA GLU A 81 -5.93 7.25 0.44
C GLU A 81 -6.29 6.89 1.89
N ILE A 82 -7.58 6.68 2.14
CA ILE A 82 -8.06 6.20 3.44
C ILE A 82 -8.15 4.67 3.32
N CYS A 83 -7.26 3.96 4.00
CA CYS A 83 -7.34 2.51 4.13
C CYS A 83 -8.27 2.15 5.30
N VAL A 84 -8.92 1.00 5.19
CA VAL A 84 -9.68 0.38 6.30
C VAL A 84 -8.89 -0.78 6.86
N ARG A 85 -8.81 -0.88 8.19
CA ARG A 85 -8.33 -2.08 8.89
C ARG A 85 -9.33 -2.51 9.93
N THR A 86 -9.46 -3.81 10.15
CA THR A 86 -10.24 -4.37 11.26
C THR A 86 -9.38 -4.36 12.53
N VAL A 87 -9.88 -3.75 13.59
CA VAL A 87 -9.26 -3.72 14.92
C VAL A 87 -10.09 -4.59 15.85
N CYS A 88 -9.52 -5.70 16.31
CA CYS A 88 -10.19 -6.67 17.17
C CYS A 88 -9.68 -6.61 18.61
N ALA A 89 -10.45 -7.15 19.56
CA ALA A 89 -10.04 -7.25 20.96
C ALA A 89 -8.67 -7.93 21.13
N HIS A 90 -8.00 -7.55 22.22
CA HIS A 90 -6.59 -7.81 22.50
C HIS A 90 -6.18 -9.29 22.34
N GLU A 91 -7.08 -10.25 22.60
CA GLU A 91 -6.77 -11.69 22.49
C GLU A 91 -6.60 -12.16 21.05
N GLU A 92 -7.48 -11.75 20.12
CA GLU A 92 -7.37 -12.12 18.70
C GLU A 92 -6.21 -11.41 18.00
N LEU A 93 -5.95 -10.16 18.39
CA LEU A 93 -4.80 -9.40 17.89
C LEU A 93 -3.48 -10.02 18.38
N LEU A 94 -3.40 -10.42 19.65
CA LEU A 94 -2.23 -11.09 20.21
C LEU A 94 -1.96 -12.41 19.47
N ARG A 95 -3.01 -13.18 19.13
CA ARG A 95 -2.86 -14.38 18.30
C ARG A 95 -2.34 -14.04 16.89
N ALA A 96 -2.80 -12.95 16.28
CA ALA A 96 -2.35 -12.51 14.97
C ALA A 96 -0.88 -12.04 14.96
N ASP A 97 -0.46 -11.30 16.00
CA ASP A 97 0.93 -10.89 16.16
C ASP A 97 1.85 -12.09 16.44
N LEU A 98 1.42 -13.02 17.30
CA LEU A 98 2.13 -14.29 17.51
C LEU A 98 2.25 -15.11 16.24
N CYS A 99 1.22 -15.12 15.38
CA CYS A 99 1.25 -15.77 14.08
C CYS A 99 2.27 -15.09 13.15
N ARG A 100 2.22 -13.76 13.05
CA ARG A 100 3.17 -12.97 12.23
C ARG A 100 4.60 -13.20 12.67
N ASP A 101 4.84 -13.23 13.98
CA ASP A 101 6.15 -13.48 14.54
C ASP A 101 6.59 -14.92 14.29
N LYS A 102 5.72 -15.92 14.51
CA LYS A 102 6.01 -17.35 14.30
C LYS A 102 6.39 -17.69 12.85
N PHE A 103 5.75 -17.08 11.85
CA PHE A 103 6.05 -17.31 10.43
C PHE A 103 7.04 -16.31 9.82
N SER A 104 7.48 -15.31 10.58
CA SER A 104 8.54 -14.42 10.14
C SER A 104 9.86 -15.19 9.99
N LYS A 105 10.80 -14.67 9.17
CA LYS A 105 12.16 -15.25 9.05
C LYS A 105 12.80 -15.49 10.42
N CYS A 106 12.63 -14.54 11.35
CA CYS A 106 13.12 -14.66 12.72
C CYS A 106 12.37 -15.73 13.54
N GLY A 107 11.05 -15.84 13.43
CA GLY A 107 10.27 -16.85 14.16
C GLY A 107 10.46 -18.26 13.61
N ILE A 108 10.64 -18.43 12.30
CA ILE A 108 10.99 -19.73 11.70
C ILE A 108 12.37 -20.15 12.20
N MET A 109 13.35 -19.25 12.24
CA MET A 109 14.68 -19.57 12.76
C MET A 109 14.69 -19.80 14.27
N ALA A 110 13.79 -19.15 15.01
CA ALA A 110 13.60 -19.41 16.44
C ALA A 110 12.96 -20.76 16.73
N THR A 111 11.94 -21.15 15.97
CA THR A 111 11.24 -22.43 16.12
C THR A 111 12.04 -23.63 15.61
N SER A 112 12.95 -23.41 14.65
CA SER A 112 13.85 -24.46 14.11
C SER A 112 15.14 -24.65 14.91
N GLY A 113 15.34 -23.92 16.01
CA GLY A 113 16.52 -24.06 16.86
C GLY A 113 17.78 -23.36 16.34
N LEU A 114 17.66 -22.54 15.28
CA LEU A 114 18.76 -21.79 14.68
C LEU A 114 19.01 -20.41 15.35
N CYS A 115 18.43 -20.16 16.52
CA CYS A 115 18.54 -18.85 17.19
C CYS A 115 19.97 -18.35 17.37
N GLN A 116 20.97 -19.22 17.58
CA GLN A 116 22.37 -18.80 17.73
C GLN A 116 22.92 -18.11 16.47
N SER A 117 22.44 -18.48 15.28
CA SER A 117 22.87 -17.89 14.01
C SER A 117 22.27 -16.50 13.73
N VAL A 118 21.17 -16.16 14.41
CA VAL A 118 20.42 -14.92 14.19
C VAL A 118 20.15 -14.14 15.48
N ALA A 119 20.82 -14.50 16.57
CA ALA A 119 20.57 -13.95 17.91
C ALA A 119 20.63 -12.41 17.93
N THR A 120 21.56 -11.82 17.17
CA THR A 120 21.72 -10.36 17.08
C THR A 120 20.69 -9.67 16.19
N SER A 121 20.16 -10.36 15.17
CA SER A 121 19.17 -9.80 14.23
C SER A 121 17.72 -10.13 14.59
N CYS A 122 17.51 -11.15 15.42
CA CYS A 122 16.21 -11.72 15.80
C CYS A 122 16.06 -11.88 17.32
N ALA A 123 16.74 -11.05 18.12
CA ALA A 123 16.78 -11.15 19.59
C ALA A 123 15.39 -11.29 20.24
N ARG A 124 14.41 -10.52 19.75
CA ARG A 124 13.01 -10.56 20.22
C ARG A 124 12.34 -11.92 19.97
N SER A 125 12.48 -12.49 18.77
CA SER A 125 11.89 -13.79 18.44
C SER A 125 12.62 -14.96 19.11
N CYS A 126 13.90 -14.77 19.46
CA CYS A 126 14.74 -15.76 20.12
C CYS A 126 14.69 -15.71 21.66
N GLY A 127 13.89 -14.82 22.25
CA GLY A 127 13.74 -14.72 23.71
C GLY A 127 14.98 -14.19 24.44
N SER A 128 15.93 -13.58 23.73
CA SER A 128 17.03 -12.84 24.37
C SER A 128 16.51 -11.44 24.73
N CYS A 129 16.02 -11.28 25.96
CA CYS A 129 15.92 -9.96 26.61
C CYS A 129 17.29 -9.52 27.11
#